data_AF-A0A662R156-F1
#
_entry.id   AF-A0A662R156-F1
#
_cell.length_a   1.000
_cell.length_b   1.000
_cell.length_c   1.000
_cell.angle_alpha   90.00
_cell.angle_beta   90.00
_cell.angle_gamma   90.00
#
_symmetry.space_group_name_H-M   'P 1'
#
loop_
_entity.id
_entity.type
_entity.pdbx_description
1 polymer ?
#
loop_
_entity_poly.entity_id
_entity_poly.type
_entity_poly.pdbx_seq_one_letter_code
_entity_poly.pdbx_strand_id
1 'polypeptide(L)'
;MIPEEDYEIIRKELGREPNLVEQGCFLNLWSEHCAYRSSSKLLKTLPTQGERVMVGPGEDAAVIRLENDICLVIGMESHNHPSYVDPYSGAATGVGGIVRDILCMGARPIALMDPLYFGNIENPKNLYLFEHVVAGISDYGNCIGVPVVRGEVFFDESYSGNPLVNVVCIGIVKEDKIISSKGKRAG
;
A
#
# COMPACT_ATOMS: atom_id res chain seq x y z
N MET A 1 -19.62 -11.20 7.78
CA MET A 1 -21.00 -10.86 7.35
C MET A 1 -21.07 -9.35 7.25
N ILE A 2 -21.78 -8.79 6.27
CA ILE A 2 -21.93 -7.34 6.13
C ILE A 2 -22.68 -6.81 7.37
N PRO A 3 -22.26 -5.69 7.99
CA PRO A 3 -23.01 -5.07 9.08
C PRO A 3 -24.45 -4.75 8.66
N GLU A 4 -25.41 -4.91 9.56
CA GLU A 4 -26.84 -4.72 9.26
C GLU A 4 -27.13 -3.33 8.65
N GLU A 5 -26.49 -2.29 9.19
CA GLU A 5 -26.60 -0.91 8.70
C GLU A 5 -26.13 -0.77 7.24
N ASP A 6 -25.01 -1.41 6.89
CA ASP A 6 -24.50 -1.42 5.52
C ASP A 6 -25.42 -2.22 4.59
N TYR A 7 -25.96 -3.35 5.06
CA TYR A 7 -26.86 -4.20 4.30
C TYR A 7 -28.15 -3.46 3.90
N GLU A 8 -28.73 -2.72 4.85
CA GLU A 8 -29.93 -1.91 4.62
C GLU A 8 -29.70 -0.81 3.57
N ILE A 9 -28.54 -0.15 3.60
CA ILE A 9 -28.15 0.83 2.58
C ILE A 9 -28.04 0.15 1.21
N ILE A 10 -27.31 -0.98 1.14
CA ILE A 10 -27.11 -1.71 -0.12
C ILE A 10 -28.45 -2.13 -0.73
N ARG A 11 -29.33 -2.73 0.06
CA ARG A 11 -30.66 -3.16 -0.39
C ARG A 11 -31.48 -1.98 -0.91
N LYS A 12 -31.46 -0.87 -0.18
CA LYS A 12 -32.18 0.35 -0.56
C LYS A 12 -31.68 0.92 -1.88
N GLU A 13 -30.36 1.05 -2.05
CA GLU A 13 -29.75 1.61 -3.27
C GLU A 13 -29.91 0.68 -4.49
N LEU A 14 -29.88 -0.64 -4.28
CA LEU A 14 -30.11 -1.62 -5.35
C LEU A 14 -31.59 -1.78 -5.71
N GLY A 15 -32.52 -1.42 -4.82
CA GLY A 15 -33.95 -1.67 -4.97
C GLY A 15 -34.33 -3.16 -4.88
N ARG A 16 -33.41 -4.02 -4.43
CA ARG A 16 -33.58 -5.48 -4.27
C ARG A 16 -32.53 -6.03 -3.30
N GLU A 17 -32.71 -7.28 -2.89
CA GLU A 17 -31.70 -8.00 -2.12
C GLU A 17 -30.42 -8.21 -2.97
N PRO A 18 -29.22 -7.94 -2.43
CA PRO A 18 -27.96 -8.25 -3.10
C PRO A 18 -27.73 -9.76 -3.15
N ASN A 19 -27.26 -10.27 -4.28
CA ASN A 19 -26.89 -11.69 -4.39
C ASN A 19 -25.54 -11.96 -3.68
N LEU A 20 -25.15 -13.24 -3.55
CA LEU A 20 -23.92 -13.61 -2.81
C LEU A 20 -22.64 -12.98 -3.37
N VAL A 21 -22.55 -12.79 -4.69
CA VAL A 21 -21.37 -12.16 -5.32
C VAL A 21 -21.33 -10.68 -4.99
N GLU A 22 -22.46 -9.99 -5.11
CA GLU A 22 -22.59 -8.57 -4.76
C GLU A 22 -22.28 -8.34 -3.29
N GLN A 23 -22.80 -9.19 -2.40
CA GLN A 23 -22.47 -9.15 -0.98
C GLN A 23 -20.96 -9.32 -0.74
N GLY A 24 -20.31 -10.25 -1.44
CA GLY A 24 -18.85 -10.41 -1.39
C GLY A 24 -18.10 -9.15 -1.83
N CYS A 25 -18.55 -8.51 -2.92
CA CYS A 25 -17.98 -7.25 -3.40
C CYS A 25 -18.11 -6.14 -2.37
N PHE A 26 -19.31 -5.93 -1.80
CA PHE A 26 -19.52 -4.91 -0.77
C PHE A 26 -18.71 -5.20 0.49
N LEU A 27 -18.66 -6.45 0.96
CA LEU A 27 -17.88 -6.82 2.13
C LEU A 27 -16.39 -6.45 2.00
N ASN A 28 -15.82 -6.62 0.80
CA ASN A 28 -14.43 -6.26 0.53
C ASN A 28 -14.27 -4.73 0.33
N LEU A 29 -15.01 -4.15 -0.63
CA LEU A 29 -14.85 -2.76 -1.03
C LEU A 29 -15.22 -1.76 0.08
N TRP A 30 -16.12 -2.13 0.99
CA TRP A 30 -16.54 -1.29 2.11
C TRP A 30 -15.81 -1.59 3.42
N SER A 31 -14.83 -2.50 3.41
CA SER A 31 -13.94 -2.72 4.57
C SER A 31 -13.12 -1.48 4.90
N GLU A 32 -12.62 -1.37 6.14
CA GLU A 32 -11.76 -0.25 6.54
C GLU A 32 -10.50 -0.15 5.68
N HIS A 33 -9.93 -1.31 5.29
CA HIS A 33 -8.75 -1.41 4.43
C HIS A 33 -8.96 -0.72 3.07
N CYS A 34 -10.14 -0.86 2.47
CA CYS A 34 -10.43 -0.32 1.14
C CYS A 34 -11.06 1.08 1.19
N ALA A 35 -11.97 1.32 2.15
CA ALA A 35 -12.81 2.51 2.16
C ALA A 35 -12.32 3.62 3.11
N TYR A 36 -11.37 3.34 4.01
CA TYR A 36 -10.81 4.32 4.95
C TYR A 36 -11.93 5.06 5.73
N ARG A 37 -12.95 4.33 6.20
CA ARG A 37 -14.19 4.93 6.73
C ARG A 37 -13.90 5.81 7.94
N SER A 38 -13.01 5.36 8.80
CA SER A 38 -12.63 6.10 10.02
C SER A 38 -11.65 7.24 9.73
N SER A 39 -10.70 7.02 8.81
CA SER A 39 -9.55 7.89 8.61
C SER A 39 -9.71 8.93 7.50
N SER A 40 -10.56 8.68 6.50
CA SER A 40 -10.72 9.56 5.32
C SER A 40 -11.05 11.01 5.66
N LYS A 41 -11.85 11.25 6.71
CA LYS A 41 -12.19 12.61 7.17
C LYS A 41 -10.98 13.34 7.74
N LEU A 42 -10.12 12.63 8.46
CA LEU A 42 -8.91 13.19 9.06
C LEU A 42 -7.82 13.43 8.01
N LEU A 43 -7.64 12.47 7.08
CA LEU A 43 -6.64 12.59 6.02
C LEU A 43 -6.88 13.79 5.10
N LYS A 44 -8.14 14.21 4.91
CA LYS A 44 -8.50 15.43 4.15
C LYS A 44 -8.01 16.73 4.78
N THR A 45 -7.57 16.71 6.04
CA THR A 45 -7.03 17.89 6.72
C THR A 45 -5.54 18.12 6.42
N LEU A 46 -4.86 17.13 5.83
CA LEU A 46 -3.45 17.24 5.49
C LEU A 46 -3.23 18.16 4.28
N PRO A 47 -2.12 18.93 4.25
CA PRO A 47 -1.76 19.71 3.08
C PRO A 47 -1.35 18.78 1.92
N THR A 48 -2.00 18.93 0.77
CA THR A 48 -1.79 18.08 -0.42
C THR A 48 -1.32 18.85 -1.65
N GLN A 49 -1.14 20.17 -1.53
CA GLN A 49 -0.76 21.05 -2.63
C GLN A 49 0.67 21.55 -2.45
N GLY A 50 1.38 21.67 -3.56
CA GLY A 50 2.72 22.26 -3.62
C GLY A 50 3.13 22.48 -5.07
N GLU A 51 4.05 23.39 -5.32
CA GLU A 51 4.46 23.81 -6.67
C GLU A 51 4.95 22.65 -7.56
N ARG A 52 5.60 21.66 -6.95
CA ARG A 52 6.14 20.48 -7.64
C ARG A 52 5.22 19.26 -7.58
N VAL A 53 4.07 19.34 -6.90
CA VAL A 53 3.14 18.20 -6.80
C VAL A 53 2.32 18.13 -8.07
N MET A 54 2.56 17.10 -8.88
CA MET A 54 1.84 16.85 -10.13
C MET A 54 0.59 16.00 -9.91
N VAL A 55 0.73 14.97 -9.06
CA VAL A 55 -0.35 14.07 -8.67
C VAL A 55 -0.29 13.91 -7.15
N GLY A 56 -1.33 14.40 -6.47
CA GLY A 56 -1.55 14.20 -5.04
C GLY A 56 -2.38 12.94 -4.74
N PRO A 57 -3.00 12.85 -3.56
CA PRO A 57 -3.85 11.71 -3.20
C PRO A 57 -5.00 11.48 -4.20
N GLY A 58 -5.25 10.21 -4.56
CA GLY A 58 -6.36 9.80 -5.43
C GLY A 58 -5.98 8.97 -6.67
N GLU A 59 -4.69 8.76 -6.91
CA GLU A 59 -4.14 7.76 -7.85
C GLU A 59 -3.29 6.75 -7.05
N ASP A 60 -2.77 5.70 -7.71
CA ASP A 60 -2.02 4.62 -7.07
C ASP A 60 -0.73 5.10 -6.35
N ALA A 61 -0.10 6.17 -6.86
CA ALA A 61 1.07 6.77 -6.22
C ALA A 61 1.16 8.29 -6.47
N ALA A 62 1.88 8.98 -5.59
CA ALA A 62 2.11 10.42 -5.71
C ALA A 62 3.19 10.71 -6.75
N VAL A 63 3.04 11.81 -7.50
CA VAL A 63 4.00 12.25 -8.51
C VAL A 63 4.49 13.65 -8.20
N ILE A 64 5.81 13.80 -8.12
CA ILE A 64 6.51 15.06 -7.83
C ILE A 64 7.43 15.39 -9.01
N ARG A 65 7.28 16.59 -9.57
CA ARG A 65 8.16 17.09 -10.63
C ARG A 65 9.57 17.33 -10.09
N LEU A 66 10.57 16.80 -10.78
CA LEU A 66 11.99 17.11 -10.59
C LEU A 66 12.45 18.09 -11.68
N GLU A 67 13.70 17.97 -12.13
CA GLU A 67 14.25 18.80 -13.20
C GLU A 67 14.29 18.01 -14.53
N ASN A 68 14.49 18.71 -15.65
CA ASN A 68 14.68 18.12 -16.98
C ASN A 68 13.56 17.17 -17.41
N ASP A 69 12.30 17.57 -17.18
CA ASP A 69 11.08 16.80 -17.52
C ASP A 69 11.01 15.41 -16.86
N ILE A 70 11.77 15.18 -15.78
CA ILE A 70 11.70 13.97 -14.97
C ILE A 70 10.76 14.20 -13.79
N CYS A 71 9.95 13.18 -13.48
CA CYS A 71 9.14 13.13 -12.27
C CYS A 71 9.56 11.95 -11.40
N LEU A 72 9.51 12.17 -10.10
CA LEU A 72 9.59 11.16 -9.06
C LEU A 72 8.18 10.61 -8.82
N VAL A 73 8.05 9.29 -8.79
CA VAL A 73 6.82 8.63 -8.34
C VAL A 73 7.13 7.90 -7.04
N ILE A 74 6.30 8.11 -6.02
CA ILE A 74 6.51 7.54 -4.70
C ILE A 74 5.19 7.06 -4.10
N GLY A 75 5.24 5.88 -3.49
CA GLY A 75 4.15 5.34 -2.70
C GLY A 75 4.68 4.49 -1.56
N MET A 76 3.81 4.24 -0.58
CA MET A 76 4.09 3.39 0.56
C MET A 76 2.87 2.53 0.86
N GLU A 77 3.09 1.24 1.07
CA GLU A 77 2.07 0.31 1.52
C GLU A 77 2.48 -0.35 2.84
N SER A 78 1.50 -0.94 3.53
CA SER A 78 1.72 -1.76 4.71
C SER A 78 1.17 -3.16 4.50
N HIS A 79 1.88 -4.18 4.95
CA HIS A 79 1.47 -5.58 4.82
C HIS A 79 1.52 -6.32 6.16
N ASN A 80 1.10 -5.63 7.22
CA ASN A 80 1.26 -6.01 8.64
C ASN A 80 0.64 -7.37 8.99
N HIS A 81 -0.68 -7.50 8.84
CA HIS A 81 -1.41 -8.69 9.28
C HIS A 81 -0.96 -9.95 8.52
N PRO A 82 -0.81 -9.93 7.18
CA PRO A 82 -0.30 -11.11 6.48
C PRO A 82 1.15 -11.44 6.87
N SER A 83 2.00 -10.43 7.10
CA SER A 83 3.38 -10.66 7.55
C SER A 83 3.47 -11.22 8.98
N TYR A 84 2.46 -11.02 9.83
CA TYR A 84 2.40 -11.69 11.11
C TYR A 84 2.09 -13.20 10.98
N VAL A 85 1.22 -13.55 10.03
CA VAL A 85 0.78 -14.93 9.78
C VAL A 85 1.83 -15.72 9.00
N ASP A 86 2.29 -15.17 7.87
CA ASP A 86 3.36 -15.70 7.02
C ASP A 86 4.34 -14.56 6.69
N PRO A 87 5.41 -14.39 7.48
CA PRO A 87 6.32 -13.24 7.35
C PRO A 87 7.05 -13.16 6.02
N TYR A 88 7.44 -14.29 5.44
CA TYR A 88 8.15 -14.29 4.17
C TYR A 88 7.23 -13.86 3.04
N SER A 89 6.12 -14.59 2.85
CA SER A 89 5.20 -14.32 1.74
C SER A 89 4.50 -12.98 1.92
N GLY A 90 4.11 -12.63 3.15
CA GLY A 90 3.45 -11.36 3.45
C GLY A 90 4.31 -10.16 3.12
N ALA A 91 5.61 -10.19 3.46
CA ALA A 91 6.51 -9.10 3.15
C ALA A 91 6.84 -9.05 1.65
N ALA A 92 7.08 -10.20 1.03
CA ALA A 92 7.34 -10.31 -0.40
C ALA A 92 6.15 -9.78 -1.25
N THR A 93 4.91 -10.10 -0.89
CA THR A 93 3.73 -9.57 -1.57
C THR A 93 3.53 -8.08 -1.31
N GLY A 94 3.96 -7.57 -0.15
CA GLY A 94 4.03 -6.14 0.15
C GLY A 94 4.96 -5.39 -0.82
N VAL A 95 6.17 -5.91 -1.07
CA VAL A 95 7.06 -5.36 -2.11
C VAL A 95 6.39 -5.40 -3.48
N GLY A 96 5.81 -6.54 -3.84
CA GLY A 96 5.14 -6.70 -5.13
C GLY A 96 3.96 -5.74 -5.33
N GLY A 97 3.19 -5.45 -4.28
CA GLY A 97 2.09 -4.47 -4.28
C GLY A 97 2.58 -3.09 -4.66
N ILE A 98 3.43 -2.51 -3.82
CA ILE A 98 3.89 -1.15 -4.02
C ILE A 98 4.70 -0.96 -5.32
N VAL A 99 5.41 -1.99 -5.78
CA VAL A 99 6.09 -1.96 -7.08
C VAL A 99 5.08 -1.85 -8.22
N ARG A 100 3.94 -2.54 -8.16
CA ARG A 100 2.88 -2.45 -9.18
C ARG A 100 2.24 -1.06 -9.19
N ASP A 101 2.03 -0.44 -8.04
CA ASP A 101 1.46 0.91 -7.97
C ASP A 101 2.35 1.92 -8.72
N ILE A 102 3.68 1.84 -8.51
CA ILE A 102 4.65 2.67 -9.25
C ILE A 102 4.61 2.38 -10.76
N LEU A 103 4.54 1.10 -11.15
CA LEU A 103 4.46 0.70 -12.55
C LEU A 103 3.16 1.21 -13.22
N CYS A 104 2.02 1.19 -12.52
CA CYS A 104 0.73 1.67 -13.01
C CYS A 104 0.75 3.17 -13.34
N MET A 105 1.61 3.95 -12.67
CA MET A 105 1.84 5.37 -12.99
C MET A 105 2.72 5.58 -14.25
N GLY A 106 3.18 4.50 -14.90
CA GLY A 106 4.11 4.54 -16.03
C GLY A 106 5.57 4.73 -15.62
N ALA A 107 5.87 4.66 -14.33
CA ALA A 107 7.21 4.89 -13.80
C ALA A 107 8.02 3.59 -13.72
N ARG A 108 9.33 3.71 -13.89
CA ARG A 108 10.28 2.62 -13.67
C ARG A 108 10.70 2.64 -12.20
N PRO A 109 10.43 1.58 -11.41
CA PRO A 109 10.99 1.43 -10.07
C PRO A 109 12.51 1.51 -10.08
N ILE A 110 13.08 2.24 -9.12
CA ILE A 110 14.54 2.45 -8.99
C ILE A 110 15.06 2.16 -7.59
N ALA A 111 14.21 2.20 -6.57
CA ALA A 111 14.60 1.98 -5.19
C ALA A 111 13.41 1.56 -4.33
N LEU A 112 13.69 0.71 -3.36
CA LEU A 112 12.80 0.33 -2.26
C LEU A 112 13.31 0.88 -0.93
N MET A 113 12.41 1.08 0.02
CA MET A 113 12.75 1.32 1.42
C MET A 113 11.81 0.57 2.36
N ASP A 114 12.28 0.23 3.55
CA ASP A 114 11.55 -0.63 4.49
C ASP A 114 11.56 -0.08 5.94
N PRO A 115 10.50 0.67 6.34
CA PRO A 115 10.23 0.98 7.73
C PRO A 115 9.61 -0.25 8.44
N LEU A 116 10.34 -0.83 9.38
CA LEU A 116 10.01 -2.08 10.03
C LEU A 116 9.97 -1.94 11.56
N TYR A 117 8.89 -2.39 12.18
CA TYR A 117 8.68 -2.27 13.62
C TYR A 117 8.27 -3.64 14.20
N PHE A 118 9.03 -4.13 15.17
CA PHE A 118 8.85 -5.45 15.76
C PHE A 118 8.92 -5.43 17.29
N GLY A 119 8.40 -6.47 17.92
CA GLY A 119 8.60 -6.72 19.35
C GLY A 119 10.05 -7.09 19.68
N ASN A 120 10.37 -7.27 20.97
CA ASN A 120 11.71 -7.67 21.41
C ASN A 120 12.15 -8.98 20.73
N ILE A 121 13.32 -8.98 20.07
CA ILE A 121 13.91 -10.11 19.34
C ILE A 121 14.45 -11.23 20.23
N GLU A 122 14.54 -11.01 21.55
CA GLU A 122 14.77 -12.09 22.51
C GLU A 122 13.60 -13.08 22.55
N ASN A 123 12.40 -12.65 22.13
CA ASN A 123 11.28 -13.55 21.91
C ASN A 123 11.46 -14.30 20.58
N PRO A 124 11.48 -15.65 20.58
CA PRO A 124 11.69 -16.45 19.37
C PRO A 124 10.69 -16.17 18.25
N LYS A 125 9.43 -15.82 18.58
CA LYS A 125 8.42 -15.49 17.57
C LYS A 125 8.74 -14.16 16.88
N ASN A 126 9.20 -13.16 17.63
CA ASN A 126 9.56 -11.86 17.06
C ASN A 126 10.83 -11.96 16.20
N LEU A 127 11.81 -12.74 16.65
CA LEU A 127 13.00 -13.05 15.83
C LEU A 127 12.61 -13.73 14.52
N TYR A 128 11.75 -14.76 14.58
CA TYR A 128 11.25 -15.46 13.40
C TYR A 128 10.56 -14.51 12.41
N LEU A 129 9.70 -13.61 12.91
CA LEU A 129 9.03 -12.60 12.08
C LEU A 129 10.04 -11.68 11.40
N PHE A 130 10.98 -11.12 12.16
CA PHE A 130 12.00 -10.22 11.65
C PHE A 130 12.84 -10.87 10.54
N GLU A 131 13.41 -12.06 10.80
CA GLU A 131 14.27 -12.77 9.84
C GLU A 131 13.55 -13.05 8.52
N HIS A 132 12.30 -13.52 8.60
CA HIS A 132 11.55 -13.93 7.40
C HIS A 132 10.96 -12.73 6.65
N VAL A 133 10.59 -11.64 7.33
CA VAL A 133 10.21 -10.39 6.66
C VAL A 133 11.37 -9.83 5.85
N VAL A 134 12.57 -9.76 6.46
CA VAL A 134 13.78 -9.28 5.76
C VAL A 134 14.11 -10.19 4.58
N ALA A 135 14.02 -11.51 4.74
CA ALA A 135 14.22 -12.46 3.65
C ALA A 135 13.21 -12.25 2.51
N GLY A 136 11.92 -12.10 2.82
CA GLY A 136 10.87 -11.88 1.82
C GLY A 136 11.04 -10.58 1.04
N ILE A 137 11.41 -9.48 1.72
CA ILE A 137 11.71 -8.20 1.09
C ILE A 137 12.94 -8.33 0.18
N SER A 138 14.02 -8.92 0.70
CA SER A 138 15.29 -9.09 -0.01
C SER A 138 15.10 -9.92 -1.28
N ASP A 139 14.46 -11.09 -1.17
CA ASP A 139 14.29 -12.01 -2.29
C ASP A 139 13.45 -11.37 -3.40
N TYR A 140 12.32 -10.73 -3.06
CA TYR A 140 11.49 -10.09 -4.07
C TYR A 140 12.26 -8.95 -4.77
N GLY A 141 12.85 -8.04 -4.00
CA GLY A 141 13.62 -6.90 -4.54
C GLY A 141 14.80 -7.34 -5.42
N ASN A 142 15.57 -8.33 -4.97
CA ASN A 142 16.69 -8.91 -5.72
C ASN A 142 16.22 -9.58 -7.01
N CYS A 143 15.11 -10.32 -6.97
CA CYS A 143 14.57 -11.00 -8.15
C CYS A 143 14.11 -10.02 -9.24
N ILE A 144 13.49 -8.90 -8.87
CA ILE A 144 13.03 -7.88 -9.84
C ILE A 144 14.11 -6.84 -10.19
N GLY A 145 15.27 -6.89 -9.51
CA GLY A 145 16.38 -5.97 -9.74
C GLY A 145 16.14 -4.55 -9.23
N VAL A 146 15.34 -4.38 -8.17
CA VAL A 146 15.09 -3.08 -7.52
C VAL A 146 15.72 -3.10 -6.12
N PRO A 147 16.76 -2.28 -5.88
CA PRO A 147 17.51 -2.34 -4.62
C PRO A 147 16.73 -1.73 -3.46
N VAL A 148 16.80 -2.35 -2.28
CA VAL A 148 16.44 -1.71 -1.01
C VAL A 148 17.60 -0.80 -0.60
N VAL A 149 17.40 0.52 -0.66
CA VAL A 149 18.50 1.50 -0.52
C VAL A 149 18.55 2.15 0.86
N ARG A 150 17.46 2.04 1.64
CA ARG A 150 17.33 2.64 2.97
C ARG A 150 16.18 1.96 3.71
N GLY A 151 16.20 2.00 5.03
CA GLY A 151 15.11 1.52 5.86
C GLY A 151 15.15 2.16 7.24
N GLU A 152 14.23 1.73 8.09
CA GLU A 152 14.24 1.98 9.53
C GLU A 152 13.88 0.67 10.22
N VAL A 153 14.59 0.33 11.29
CA VAL A 153 14.21 -0.79 12.14
C VAL A 153 14.07 -0.29 13.57
N PHE A 154 12.94 -0.60 14.19
CA PHE A 154 12.65 -0.24 15.57
C PHE A 154 12.06 -1.41 16.33
N PHE A 155 12.52 -1.58 17.58
CA PHE A 155 12.10 -2.67 18.45
C PHE A 155 11.46 -2.12 19.72
N ASP A 156 10.21 -2.48 19.97
CA ASP A 156 9.47 -2.13 21.18
C ASP A 156 8.40 -3.18 21.47
N GLU A 157 8.18 -3.51 22.75
CA GLU A 157 7.25 -4.57 23.15
C GLU A 157 5.81 -4.33 22.67
N SER A 158 5.41 -3.08 22.42
CA SER A 158 4.09 -2.74 21.87
C SER A 158 3.82 -3.32 20.48
N TYR A 159 4.87 -3.70 19.73
CA TYR A 159 4.76 -4.34 18.42
C TYR A 159 4.78 -5.88 18.49
N SER A 160 4.91 -6.46 19.69
CA SER A 160 4.83 -7.90 19.91
C SER A 160 3.44 -8.41 19.53
N GLY A 161 3.37 -9.36 18.60
CA GLY A 161 2.11 -9.87 18.06
C GLY A 161 1.45 -9.04 16.95
N ASN A 162 1.88 -7.78 16.75
CA ASN A 162 1.39 -6.89 15.69
C ASN A 162 2.56 -6.10 15.08
N PRO A 163 3.43 -6.75 14.29
CA PRO A 163 4.53 -6.04 13.63
C PRO A 163 4.00 -5.07 12.59
N LEU A 164 4.74 -3.98 12.36
CA LEU A 164 4.50 -3.08 11.24
C LEU A 164 5.53 -3.36 10.15
N VAL A 165 5.04 -3.73 8.97
CA VAL A 165 5.84 -4.08 7.80
C VAL A 165 5.40 -3.15 6.69
N ASN A 166 6.11 -2.04 6.54
CA ASN A 166 5.86 -1.07 5.50
C ASN A 166 6.93 -1.18 4.42
N VAL A 167 6.53 -0.97 3.17
CA VAL A 167 7.45 -0.91 2.03
C VAL A 167 7.14 0.35 1.23
N VAL A 168 8.18 1.11 0.94
CA VAL A 168 8.14 2.28 0.06
C VAL A 168 8.79 1.89 -1.26
N CYS A 169 8.21 2.32 -2.37
CA CYS A 169 8.84 2.23 -3.68
C CYS A 169 8.96 3.62 -4.29
N ILE A 170 10.10 3.84 -4.93
CA ILE A 170 10.42 5.06 -5.67
C ILE A 170 10.66 4.68 -7.12
N GLY A 171 10.00 5.39 -8.03
CA GLY A 171 10.23 5.28 -9.46
C GLY A 171 10.50 6.63 -10.12
N ILE A 172 10.95 6.56 -11.38
CA ILE A 172 11.11 7.74 -12.24
C ILE A 172 10.34 7.57 -13.54
N VAL A 173 9.81 8.68 -14.04
CA VAL A 173 9.08 8.75 -15.29
C VAL A 173 9.34 10.09 -15.97
N LYS A 174 9.24 10.15 -17.29
CA LYS A 174 9.17 11.43 -18.00
C LYS A 174 7.78 12.02 -17.82
N GLU A 175 7.68 13.34 -17.71
CA GLU A 175 6.39 14.01 -17.48
C GLU A 175 5.33 13.64 -18.53
N ASP A 176 5.72 13.51 -19.81
CA ASP A 176 4.83 13.12 -20.92
C ASP A 176 4.41 11.64 -20.93
N LYS A 177 4.94 10.82 -20.01
CA LYS A 177 4.70 9.38 -19.90
C LYS A 177 3.91 8.97 -18.66
N ILE A 178 3.49 9.92 -17.82
CA ILE A 178 2.66 9.64 -16.65
C ILE A 178 1.32 9.05 -17.12
N ILE A 179 0.92 7.94 -16.51
CA ILE A 179 -0.36 7.27 -16.74
C ILE A 179 -1.29 7.58 -15.55
N SER A 180 -2.58 7.75 -15.83
CA SER A 180 -3.63 7.96 -14.82
C SER A 180 -4.71 6.91 -14.98
N SER A 181 -5.27 6.48 -13.86
CA SER A 181 -6.39 5.53 -13.78
C SER A 181 -7.73 6.13 -14.25
N LYS A 182 -7.80 7.46 -14.51
CA LYS A 182 -9.01 8.13 -15.00
C LYS A 182 -9.38 7.67 -16.41
N GLY A 183 -10.47 6.91 -16.49
CA GLY A 183 -11.09 6.53 -17.75
C GLY A 183 -11.45 7.76 -18.58
N LYS A 184 -10.88 7.91 -19.78
CA LYS A 184 -11.13 9.06 -20.67
C LYS A 184 -12.55 9.06 -21.24
N ARG A 185 -13.21 7.90 -21.31
CA ARG A 185 -14.62 7.69 -21.65
C ARG A 185 -15.12 6.41 -21.00
N ALA A 186 -16.40 6.38 -20.62
CA ALA A 186 -17.10 5.13 -20.37
C ALA A 186 -17.22 4.34 -21.69
N GLY A 187 -16.97 3.03 -21.62
CA GLY A 187 -17.16 2.10 -22.74
C GLY A 187 -18.62 1.83 -23.03
#